data_AF-A0A1Z4I621-F1
#
_entry.id   AF-A0A1Z4I621-F1
#
_cell.length_a   1.000
_cell.length_b   1.000
_cell.length_c   1.000
_cell.angle_alpha   90.00
_cell.angle_beta   90.00
_cell.angle_gamma   90.00
#
_symmetry.space_group_name_H-M   'P 1'
#
loop_
_entity.id
_entity.type
_entity.pdbx_description
1 polymer ?
#
loop_
_entity_poly.entity_id
_entity_poly.type
_entity_poly.pdbx_seq_one_letter_code
_entity_poly.pdbx_strand_id
1 'polypeptide(L)'
;MLFKILVILHTLGATVWTGGHLVFAVTVLPQALKNRTPDRVHHFEEHFEGFGLAALLLQVITGWGLTWIYFPSFQNFLSFDTYLSTYICIKLLLLLGTLALAVHAQFCF
;
A
#
# COMPACT_ATOMS: atom_id res chain seq x y z
N MET A 1 -2.40 23.87 -7.68
CA MET A 1 -2.61 22.76 -8.65
C MET A 1 -1.92 21.48 -8.22
N LEU A 2 -0.65 21.53 -7.80
CA LEU A 2 0.12 20.37 -7.33
C LEU A 2 -0.60 19.50 -6.27
N PHE A 3 -1.13 20.11 -5.21
CA PHE A 3 -1.86 19.37 -4.16
C PHE A 3 -2.98 18.48 -4.73
N LYS A 4 -3.81 19.02 -5.63
CA LYS A 4 -4.93 18.27 -6.23
C LYS A 4 -4.45 17.09 -7.06
N ILE A 5 -3.37 17.29 -7.82
CA ILE A 5 -2.74 16.22 -8.63
C ILE A 5 -2.21 15.11 -7.71
N LEU A 6 -1.52 15.47 -6.63
CA LEU A 6 -1.03 14.49 -5.65
C LEU A 6 -2.17 13.69 -5.03
N VAL A 7 -3.26 14.33 -4.63
CA VAL A 7 -4.44 13.63 -4.08
C VAL A 7 -5.03 12.66 -5.09
N ILE A 8 -5.19 13.06 -6.35
CA ILE A 8 -5.73 12.18 -7.41
C ILE A 8 -4.82 10.97 -7.61
N LEU A 9 -3.52 11.19 -7.83
CA LEU A 9 -2.56 10.11 -8.05
C LEU A 9 -2.44 9.20 -6.82
N HIS A 10 -2.45 9.76 -5.61
CA HIS A 10 -2.43 9.01 -4.35
C HIS A 10 -3.64 8.10 -4.24
N THR A 11 -4.83 8.64 -4.50
CA THR A 11 -6.09 7.90 -4.40
C THR A 11 -6.15 6.78 -5.45
N LEU A 12 -5.73 7.06 -6.69
CA LEU A 12 -5.65 6.03 -7.73
C LEU A 12 -4.70 4.90 -7.34
N GLY A 13 -3.46 5.21 -6.94
CA GLY A 13 -2.51 4.20 -6.50
C GLY A 13 -3.02 3.39 -5.29
N ALA A 14 -3.61 4.08 -4.30
CA ALA A 14 -4.17 3.42 -3.11
C ALA A 14 -5.34 2.48 -3.47
N THR A 15 -6.28 2.94 -4.29
CA THR A 15 -7.45 2.11 -4.68
C THR A 15 -7.07 0.93 -5.55
N VAL A 16 -6.09 1.07 -6.45
CA VAL A 16 -5.58 -0.06 -7.25
C VAL A 16 -4.89 -1.10 -6.36
N TRP A 17 -3.98 -0.66 -5.48
CA TRP A 17 -3.26 -1.56 -4.56
C TRP A 17 -4.23 -2.28 -3.60
N THR A 18 -5.04 -1.51 -2.86
CA THR A 18 -5.98 -2.09 -1.88
C THR A 18 -7.06 -2.91 -2.57
N GLY A 19 -7.56 -2.47 -3.73
CA GLY A 19 -8.56 -3.19 -4.51
C GLY A 19 -8.06 -4.54 -5.02
N GLY A 20 -6.84 -4.58 -5.56
CA GLY A 20 -6.21 -5.83 -6.00
C GLY A 20 -6.03 -6.84 -4.86
N HIS A 21 -5.52 -6.40 -3.72
CA HIS A 21 -5.40 -7.26 -2.54
C HIS A 21 -6.75 -7.70 -1.97
N LEU A 22 -7.77 -6.84 -2.01
CA LEU A 22 -9.13 -7.20 -1.60
C LEU A 22 -9.71 -8.29 -2.50
N VAL A 23 -9.59 -8.12 -3.83
CA VAL A 23 -10.01 -9.14 -4.81
C VAL A 23 -9.24 -10.43 -4.58
N PHE A 24 -7.92 -10.37 -4.40
CA PHE A 24 -7.08 -11.53 -4.11
C PHE A 24 -7.57 -12.27 -2.86
N ALA A 25 -7.72 -11.57 -1.74
CA ALA A 25 -8.06 -12.16 -0.45
C ALA A 25 -9.48 -12.75 -0.40
N VAL A 26 -10.44 -12.13 -1.08
CA VAL A 26 -11.86 -12.55 -1.02
C VAL A 26 -12.22 -13.53 -2.13
N THR A 27 -11.55 -13.49 -3.28
CA THR A 27 -11.93 -14.31 -4.44
C THR A 27 -10.91 -15.37 -4.80
N VAL A 28 -9.63 -15.00 -4.97
CA VAL A 28 -8.59 -15.90 -5.49
C VAL A 28 -8.11 -16.86 -4.41
N LEU A 29 -7.69 -16.33 -3.27
CA LEU A 29 -7.12 -17.10 -2.18
C LEU A 29 -8.09 -18.15 -1.61
N PRO A 30 -9.38 -17.86 -1.33
CA PRO A 30 -10.31 -18.86 -0.81
C PRO A 30 -10.56 -20.00 -1.80
N GLN A 31 -10.59 -19.70 -3.10
CA GLN A 31 -10.74 -20.71 -4.15
C GLN A 31 -9.50 -21.60 -4.31
N ALA A 32 -8.32 -21.00 -4.26
CA ALA A 32 -7.05 -21.73 -4.32
C ALA A 32 -6.92 -22.70 -3.13
N LEU A 33 -7.27 -22.25 -1.91
CA LEU A 33 -7.28 -23.08 -0.71
C LEU A 33 -8.31 -24.22 -0.79
N LYS A 34 -9.55 -23.92 -1.19
CA LYS A 34 -10.63 -24.93 -1.30
C LYS A 34 -10.27 -26.04 -2.28
N ASN A 35 -9.70 -25.68 -3.43
CA ASN A 35 -9.38 -26.62 -4.49
C ASN A 35 -7.96 -27.20 -4.40
N ARG A 36 -7.16 -26.75 -3.43
CA ARG A 36 -5.74 -27.09 -3.27
C ARG A 36 -4.92 -26.83 -4.54
N THR A 37 -5.21 -25.72 -5.21
CA THR A 37 -4.57 -25.33 -6.49
C THR A 37 -3.77 -24.03 -6.31
N PRO A 38 -2.47 -24.12 -5.96
CA PRO A 38 -1.63 -22.93 -5.80
C PRO A 38 -1.44 -22.14 -7.10
N ASP A 39 -1.58 -22.79 -8.27
CA ASP A 39 -1.44 -22.15 -9.58
C ASP A 39 -2.40 -20.95 -9.77
N ARG A 40 -3.57 -20.96 -9.11
CA ARG A 40 -4.49 -19.82 -9.18
C ARG A 40 -3.93 -18.56 -8.52
N VAL A 41 -3.12 -18.72 -7.48
CA VAL A 41 -2.44 -17.61 -6.79
C VAL A 41 -1.36 -17.07 -7.72
N HIS A 42 -0.50 -17.94 -8.25
CA HIS A 42 0.58 -17.53 -9.17
C HIS A 42 0.06 -16.85 -10.42
N HIS A 43 -1.01 -17.36 -11.05
CA HIS A 43 -1.58 -16.70 -12.22
C HIS A 43 -2.12 -15.29 -11.88
N PHE A 44 -2.68 -15.08 -10.69
CA PHE A 44 -3.09 -13.73 -10.29
C PHE A 44 -1.86 -12.82 -10.09
N GLU A 45 -0.85 -13.31 -9.38
CA GLU A 45 0.39 -12.58 -9.11
C GLU A 45 1.12 -12.20 -10.40
N GLU A 46 1.32 -13.13 -11.34
CA GLU A 46 1.98 -12.86 -12.63
C GLU A 46 1.36 -11.68 -13.39
N HIS A 47 0.03 -11.51 -13.30
CA HIS A 47 -0.67 -10.43 -14.00
C HIS A 47 -0.77 -9.15 -13.16
N PHE A 48 -0.89 -9.26 -11.84
CA PHE A 48 -1.16 -8.14 -10.97
C PHE A 48 0.08 -7.55 -10.29
N GLU A 49 1.14 -8.33 -10.04
CA GLU A 49 2.30 -7.92 -9.23
C GLU A 49 2.94 -6.64 -9.75
N GLY A 50 3.20 -6.56 -11.07
CA GLY A 50 3.77 -5.35 -11.68
C GLY A 50 2.89 -4.11 -11.51
N PHE A 51 1.58 -4.25 -11.73
CA PHE A 51 0.61 -3.16 -11.53
C PHE A 51 0.47 -2.77 -10.06
N GLY A 52 0.45 -3.77 -9.18
CA GLY A 52 0.42 -3.59 -7.74
C GLY A 52 1.63 -2.80 -7.27
N LEU A 53 2.85 -3.24 -7.59
CA LEU A 53 4.07 -2.56 -7.19
C LEU A 53 4.13 -1.12 -7.73
N ALA A 54 3.72 -0.89 -8.99
CA ALA A 54 3.61 0.45 -9.54
C ALA A 54 2.61 1.33 -8.76
N ALA A 55 1.44 0.78 -8.40
CA ALA A 55 0.43 1.48 -7.61
C ALA A 55 0.90 1.77 -6.18
N LEU A 56 1.61 0.84 -5.56
CA LEU A 56 2.26 0.99 -4.25
C LEU A 56 3.30 2.11 -4.29
N LEU A 57 4.21 2.11 -5.26
CA LEU A 57 5.22 3.15 -5.40
C LEU A 57 4.57 4.52 -5.63
N LEU A 58 3.55 4.60 -6.50
CA LEU A 58 2.83 5.83 -6.78
C LEU A 58 2.19 6.40 -5.52
N GLN A 59 1.49 5.58 -4.73
CA GLN A 59 0.82 6.05 -3.51
C GLN A 59 1.80 6.40 -2.39
N VAL A 60 2.97 5.74 -2.32
CA VAL A 60 4.04 6.09 -1.36
C VAL A 60 4.66 7.44 -1.70
N ILE A 61 5.07 7.67 -2.95
CA ILE A 61 5.71 8.92 -3.38
C ILE A 61 4.75 10.09 -3.21
N THR A 62 3.50 9.94 -3.65
CA THR A 62 2.48 10.99 -3.54
C THR A 62 2.06 11.23 -2.09
N GLY A 63 2.00 10.18 -1.25
CA GLY A 63 1.71 10.29 0.18
C GLY A 63 2.81 11.03 0.94
N TRP A 64 4.07 10.80 0.57
CA TRP A 64 5.20 11.56 1.09
C TRP A 64 5.11 13.03 0.69
N GLY A 65 4.82 13.31 -0.57
CA GLY A 65 4.61 14.68 -1.06
C GLY A 65 3.47 15.41 -0.34
N LEU A 66 2.35 14.74 -0.09
CA LEU A 66 1.24 15.29 0.70
C LEU A 66 1.65 15.55 2.15
N THR A 67 2.40 14.64 2.77
CA THR A 67 2.92 14.83 4.14
C THR A 67 3.82 16.06 4.21
N TRP A 68 4.70 16.28 3.23
CA TRP A 68 5.58 17.45 3.19
C TRP A 68 4.82 18.78 3.03
N ILE A 69 3.67 18.77 2.34
CA ILE A 69 2.81 19.96 2.21
C ILE A 69 2.17 20.33 3.57
N TYR A 70 1.75 19.34 4.36
CA TYR A 70 1.16 19.58 5.69
C TYR A 70 2.19 19.80 6.79
N PHE A 71 3.32 19.10 6.73
CA PHE A 71 4.40 19.13 7.73
C PHE A 71 5.75 19.33 7.03
N PRO A 72 6.13 20.59 6.74
CA PRO A 72 7.38 20.89 6.01
C PRO A 72 8.66 20.61 6.83
N SER A 73 8.53 20.32 8.12
CA SER A 73 9.65 19.98 9.00
C SER A 73 9.40 18.64 9.70
N PHE A 74 10.45 17.82 9.80
CA PHE A 74 10.38 16.53 10.49
C PHE A 74 10.05 16.65 11.98
N GLN A 75 10.49 17.74 12.62
CA GLN A 75 10.17 18.01 14.03
C GLN A 75 8.67 18.22 14.24
N ASN A 76 8.00 18.96 13.35
CA ASN A 76 6.55 19.19 13.44
C ASN A 76 5.76 17.95 13.02
N PHE A 77 6.34 17.09 12.18
CA PHE A 77 5.73 15.82 11.80
C PHE A 77 5.75 14.81 12.97
N LEU A 78 6.87 14.70 13.68
CA LEU A 78 7.09 13.75 14.78
C LEU A 78 6.70 14.29 16.17
N SER A 79 6.12 15.48 16.26
CA SER A 79 5.67 16.04 17.54
C SER A 79 4.36 15.44 18.03
N PHE A 80 3.59 14.78 17.15
CA PHE A 80 2.29 14.16 17.46
C PHE A 80 1.23 15.13 18.02
N ASP A 81 1.40 16.43 17.82
CA ASP A 81 0.50 17.47 18.35
C ASP A 81 -0.87 17.51 17.66
N THR A 82 -1.02 16.81 16.53
CA THR A 82 -2.26 16.78 15.74
C THR A 82 -2.67 15.37 15.41
N TYR A 83 -3.98 15.13 15.38
CA TYR A 83 -4.56 13.86 14.93
C TYR A 83 -4.06 13.45 13.54
N LEU A 84 -3.86 14.43 12.64
CA LEU A 84 -3.35 14.18 11.30
C LEU A 84 -1.93 13.58 11.31
N SER A 85 -1.01 14.13 12.11
CA SER A 85 0.34 13.59 12.27
C SER A 85 0.29 12.15 12.80
N THR A 86 -0.51 11.90 13.85
CA THR A 86 -0.69 10.55 14.41
C THR A 86 -1.20 9.56 13.36
N TYR A 87 -2.20 9.93 12.56
CA TYR A 87 -2.75 9.06 11.53
C TYR A 87 -1.74 8.74 10.43
N ILE A 88 -0.90 9.70 10.03
CA ILE A 88 0.15 9.47 9.05
C ILE A 88 1.21 8.51 9.63
N CYS A 89 1.64 8.70 10.87
CA CYS A 89 2.59 7.79 11.53
C CYS A 89 2.05 6.36 11.64
N ILE A 90 0.80 6.19 12.04
CA ILE A 90 0.14 4.88 12.08
C ILE A 90 0.13 4.26 10.68
N LYS A 91 -0.24 5.03 9.65
CA LYS A 91 -0.25 4.56 8.26
C LYS A 91 1.13 4.10 7.80
N LEU A 92 2.19 4.85 8.10
CA LEU A 92 3.57 4.48 7.75
C LEU A 92 4.03 3.23 8.50
N LEU A 93 3.67 3.10 9.78
CA LEU A 93 3.97 1.90 10.56
C LEU A 93 3.27 0.67 9.95
N LEU A 94 1.99 0.78 9.60
CA LEU A 94 1.24 -0.28 8.93
C LEU A 94 1.86 -0.64 7.57
N LEU A 95 2.27 0.37 6.79
CA LEU A 95 2.95 0.16 5.51
C LEU A 95 4.26 -0.61 5.68
N LEU A 96 5.08 -0.23 6.66
CA LEU A 96 6.31 -0.95 7.00
C LEU A 96 6.00 -2.39 7.44
N GLY A 97 4.93 -2.58 8.22
CA GLY A 97 4.44 -3.90 8.60
C GLY A 97 4.08 -4.76 7.39
N THR A 98 3.36 -4.21 6.41
CA THR A 98 3.04 -4.94 5.16
C THR A 98 4.28 -5.29 4.35
N LEU A 99 5.28 -4.40 4.28
CA LEU A 99 6.54 -4.68 3.59
C LEU A 99 7.34 -5.77 4.33
N ALA A 100 7.41 -5.71 5.66
CA ALA A 100 8.08 -6.72 6.46
C ALA A 100 7.45 -8.11 6.29
N LEU A 101 6.12 -8.19 6.28
CA LEU A 101 5.40 -9.43 6.00
C LEU A 101 5.64 -9.95 4.59
N ALA A 102 5.67 -9.07 3.58
CA ALA A 102 5.96 -9.46 2.20
C ALA A 102 7.39 -10.01 2.04
N VAL A 103 8.38 -9.32 2.63
CA VAL A 103 9.77 -9.78 2.68
C VAL A 103 9.85 -11.13 3.40
N HIS A 104 9.22 -11.27 4.56
CA HIS A 104 9.20 -12.53 5.30
C HIS A 104 8.59 -13.67 4.46
N ALA A 105 7.51 -13.42 3.73
CA ALA A 105 6.89 -14.41 2.86
C ALA A 105 7.80 -14.86 1.71
N GLN A 106 8.62 -13.97 1.16
CA GLN A 106 9.57 -14.31 0.06
C GLN A 106 10.83 -15.05 0.54
N PHE A 107 11.27 -14.83 1.78
CA PHE A 107 12.52 -15.40 2.29
C PHE A 107 12.34 -16.61 3.21
N CYS A 108 11.16 -16.78 3.86
CA CYS A 108 10.90 -17.90 4.77
C CYS A 108 10.04 -19.03 4.19
N PHE A 109 9.46 -18.86 3.00
CA PHE A 109 8.79 -19.92 2.23
C PHE A 109 9.54 -20.18 0.93
#